data_AF-A0A842XGK6-F1
#
_entry.id   AF-A0A842XGK6-F1
#
_cell.length_a   1.000
_cell.length_b   1.000
_cell.length_c   1.000
_cell.angle_alpha   90.00
_cell.angle_beta   90.00
_cell.angle_gamma   90.00
#
_symmetry.space_group_name_H-M   'P 1'
#
loop_
_entity.id
_entity.type
_entity.pdbx_description
1 polymer ?
#
loop_
_entity_poly.entity_id
_entity_poly.type
_entity_poly.pdbx_seq_one_letter_code
_entity_poly.pdbx_strand_id
1 'polypeptide(L)' 'MGAVPDEVIKGKDAEIAALVKEIGDLASEYKSATDEAKKLELINKITEKEKDLRAVRQKKGQLRAILARPTKLW' A
#
# COMPACT_ATOMS: atom_id res chain seq x y z
N MET A 1 17.99 21.14 -4.69
CA MET A 1 17.51 19.75 -4.88
C MET A 1 16.09 19.68 -4.32
N GLY A 2 15.12 19.29 -5.14
CA GLY A 2 13.70 19.40 -4.83
C GLY A 2 13.32 18.60 -3.59
N ALA A 3 12.75 19.28 -2.61
CA ALA A 3 12.04 18.63 -1.52
C ALA A 3 10.98 17.73 -2.12
N VAL A 4 10.94 16.46 -1.73
CA VAL A 4 9.76 15.62 -2.02
C VAL A 4 8.58 16.34 -1.39
N PRO A 5 7.58 16.80 -2.17
CA PRO A 5 6.47 17.55 -1.60
C PRO A 5 5.75 16.68 -0.57
N ASP A 6 5.36 17.24 0.57
CA ASP A 6 4.51 16.55 1.55
C ASP A 6 3.22 16.02 0.90
N GLU A 7 2.80 16.64 -0.21
CA GLU A 7 1.72 16.19 -1.09
C GLU A 7 1.94 14.79 -1.66
N VAL A 8 3.19 14.42 -2.00
CA VAL A 8 3.52 13.07 -2.51
C VAL A 8 3.40 12.02 -1.39
N ILE A 9 3.79 12.37 -0.17
CA ILE A 9 3.62 11.48 0.99
C ILE A 9 2.13 11.32 1.32
N LYS A 10 1.36 12.42 1.30
CA LYS A 10 -0.10 12.39 1.51
C LYS A 10 -0.81 11.59 0.42
N GLY A 11 -0.39 11.71 -0.84
CA GLY A 11 -0.88 10.89 -1.95
C GLY A 11 -0.63 9.40 -1.71
N LYS A 12 0.55 9.03 -1.19
CA LYS A 12 0.86 7.65 -0.81
C LYS A 12 0.03 7.17 0.39
N ASP A 13 -0.35 8.04 1.31
CA ASP A 13 -1.28 7.71 2.40
C ASP A 13 -2.70 7.42 1.89
N ALA A 14 -3.18 8.21 0.94
CA ALA A 14 -4.46 7.94 0.28
C ALA A 14 -4.44 6.62 -0.49
N GLU A 15 -3.35 6.31 -1.19
CA GLU A 15 -3.16 5.06 -1.92
C GLU A 15 -3.12 3.84 -0.97
N ILE A 16 -2.46 3.96 0.18
CA ILE A 16 -2.47 2.94 1.24
C ILE A 16 -3.90 2.73 1.76
N ALA A 17 -4.64 3.81 2.03
CA ALA A 17 -6.01 3.71 2.54
C ALA A 17 -6.94 3.03 1.52
N ALA A 18 -6.81 3.37 0.24
CA ALA A 18 -7.57 2.73 -0.84
C ALA A 18 -7.27 1.23 -0.93
N LEU A 19 -5.99 0.86 -0.95
CA LEU A 19 -5.57 -0.55 -1.01
C LEU A 19 -6.04 -1.35 0.21
N VAL A 20 -5.97 -0.78 1.41
CA VAL A 20 -6.49 -1.44 2.64
C VAL A 20 -7.99 -1.68 2.55
N LYS A 21 -8.74 -0.69 2.03
CA LYS A 21 -10.18 -0.84 1.84
C LYS A 21 -10.50 -1.94 0.83
N GLU A 22 -9.84 -1.95 -0.33
CA GLU A 22 -10.03 -2.98 -1.35
C GLU A 22 -9.68 -4.39 -0.84
N ILE A 23 -8.61 -4.54 -0.06
CA ILE A 23 -8.26 -5.82 0.59
C ILE A 23 -9.36 -6.23 1.58
N GLY A 24 -9.88 -5.29 2.36
CA GLY A 24 -10.99 -5.55 3.30
C GLY A 24 -12.28 -5.98 2.61
N ASP A 25 -12.60 -5.35 1.47
CA ASP A 25 -13.77 -5.70 0.65
C ASP A 25 -13.60 -7.11 0.05
N LEU A 26 -12.43 -7.42 -0.51
CA LEU A 26 -12.12 -8.76 -1.03
C LEU A 26 -12.11 -9.83 0.06
N ALA A 27 -11.61 -9.52 1.25
CA ALA A 27 -11.64 -10.44 2.39
C ALA A 27 -13.07 -10.70 2.90
N SER A 28 -13.95 -9.70 2.79
CA SER A 28 -15.37 -9.85 3.09
C SER A 28 -16.05 -10.73 2.04
N GLU A 29 -15.75 -10.51 0.75
CA GLU A 29 -16.22 -11.34 -0.35
C GLU A 29 -15.73 -12.79 -0.19
N TYR A 30 -14.48 -13.00 0.24
CA TYR A 30 -13.93 -14.32 0.53
C TYR A 30 -14.70 -15.06 1.66
N LYS A 31 -15.09 -14.33 2.71
CA LYS A 31 -15.90 -14.88 3.81
C LYS A 31 -17.31 -15.26 3.35
N SER A 32 -17.89 -14.48 2.44
CA SER A 32 -19.23 -14.72 1.90
C SER A 32 -19.24 -15.75 0.76
N ALA A 33 -18.11 -16.01 0.12
CA ALA A 33 -18.00 -17.01 -0.92
C ALA A 33 -18.23 -18.42 -0.36
N THR A 34 -19.05 -19.21 -1.04
CA THR A 34 -19.29 -20.63 -0.74
C THR A 34 -18.56 -21.57 -1.70
N ASP A 35 -18.14 -21.04 -2.85
CA ASP A 35 -17.45 -21.75 -3.93
C ASP A 35 -15.94 -21.74 -3.68
N GLU A 36 -15.33 -22.93 -3.67
CA GLU A 36 -13.92 -23.16 -3.39
C GLU A 36 -12.99 -22.60 -4.48
N ALA A 37 -13.43 -22.63 -5.74
CA ALA A 37 -12.67 -22.03 -6.85
C ALA A 37 -12.66 -20.50 -6.72
N LYS A 38 -13.80 -19.89 -6.38
CA LYS A 38 -13.90 -18.44 -6.12
C LYS A 38 -13.08 -18.03 -4.91
N LYS A 39 -13.05 -18.85 -3.86
CA LYS A 39 -12.19 -18.64 -2.68
C LYS A 39 -10.71 -18.59 -3.05
N LEU A 40 -10.24 -19.53 -3.87
CA LEU A 40 -8.85 -19.55 -4.36
C LEU A 40 -8.52 -18.30 -5.18
N GLU A 41 -9.40 -17.88 -6.08
CA GLU A 41 -9.21 -16.64 -6.85
C GLU A 41 -9.14 -15.40 -5.94
N LEU A 42 -10.01 -15.32 -4.95
CA LEU A 42 -10.04 -14.21 -3.99
C LEU A 42 -8.78 -14.19 -3.12
N ILE A 43 -8.28 -15.34 -2.66
CA ILE A 43 -7.00 -15.44 -1.93
C ILE A 43 -5.85 -14.93 -2.79
N ASN A 44 -5.78 -15.34 -4.06
CA ASN A 44 -4.72 -14.90 -4.96
C ASN A 44 -4.76 -13.38 -5.16
N LYS A 45 -5.96 -12.81 -5.41
CA LYS A 45 -6.16 -11.37 -5.53
C LYS A 45 -5.80 -10.60 -4.26
N ILE A 46 -6.19 -11.10 -3.09
CA ILE A 46 -5.82 -10.51 -1.79
C ILE A 46 -4.30 -10.50 -1.63
N THR A 47 -3.66 -11.64 -1.92
CA THR A 47 -2.20 -11.79 -1.79
C THR A 47 -1.43 -10.84 -2.71
N GLU A 48 -1.89 -10.63 -3.94
CA GLU A 48 -1.31 -9.65 -4.86
C GLU A 48 -1.45 -8.22 -4.33
N LYS A 49 -2.65 -7.83 -3.90
CA LYS A 49 -2.87 -6.48 -3.35
C LYS A 49 -2.12 -6.23 -2.03
N GLU A 50 -1.91 -7.25 -1.21
CA GLU A 50 -1.06 -7.15 -0.01
C GLU A 50 0.41 -6.90 -0.37
N LYS A 51 0.92 -7.52 -1.45
CA LYS A 51 2.27 -7.23 -1.97
C LYS A 51 2.37 -5.79 -2.46
N ASP A 52 1.36 -5.30 -3.18
CA ASP A 52 1.30 -3.92 -3.65
C ASP A 52 1.27 -2.93 -2.47
N LEU A 53 0.44 -3.19 -1.46
CA LEU A 53 0.38 -2.41 -0.22
C LEU A 53 1.75 -2.33 0.45
N ARG A 54 2.48 -3.45 0.52
CA ARG A 54 3.83 -3.49 1.07
C ARG A 54 4.80 -2.64 0.25
N ALA A 55 4.73 -2.70 -1.09
CA ALA A 55 5.57 -1.89 -1.97
C ALA A 55 5.28 -0.38 -1.80
N VAL A 56 4.02 0.02 -1.71
CA VAL A 56 3.62 1.42 -1.49
C VAL A 56 4.11 1.93 -0.12
N ARG A 57 3.98 1.12 0.94
CA ARG A 57 4.51 1.44 2.28
C ARG A 57 6.02 1.60 2.28
N GLN A 58 6.75 0.72 1.59
CA GLN A 58 8.20 0.79 1.48
C GLN A 58 8.64 2.06 0.73
N LYS A 59 7.98 2.37 -0.40
CA LYS A 59 8.23 3.62 -1.15
C LYS A 59 7.96 4.85 -0.29
N LYS A 60 6.87 4.88 0.49
CA LYS A 60 6.59 5.96 1.44
C LYS A 60 7.71 6.11 2.48
N GLY A 61 8.19 4.99 3.03
CA GLY A 61 9.32 4.98 3.97
C GLY A 61 10.61 5.55 3.36
N GLN A 62 10.93 5.17 2.11
CA GLN A 62 12.07 5.69 1.37
C GLN A 62 11.96 7.21 1.14
N LEU A 63 10.78 7.69 0.72
CA LEU A 63 10.52 9.11 0.51
C LEU A 63 10.70 9.92 1.81
N ARG A 64 10.21 9.40 2.95
CA ARG A 64 10.45 10.01 4.26
C ARG A 64 11.92 10.02 4.66
N ALA A 65 12.66 8.94 4.39
CA ALA A 65 14.09 8.87 4.71
C ALA A 65 14.93 9.85 3.86
N ILE A 66 14.52 10.12 2.62
CA ILE A 66 15.15 11.12 1.74
C ILE A 66 14.88 12.53 2.28
N LEU A 67 13.66 12.84 2.70
CA LEU A 67 13.29 14.12 3.33
C LEU A 67 14.01 14.35 4.67
N ALA A 68 14.19 13.28 5.45
CA ALA A 68 14.83 13.33 6.76
C ALA A 68 16.37 13.42 6.71
N ARG A 69 17.00 13.56 5.53
CA ARG A 69 18.42 13.93 5.45
C ARG A 69 18.55 15.45 5.55
N PRO A 70 18.86 16.03 6.73
CA PRO A 70 19.55 17.31 6.71
C PRO A 70 20.90 17.04 6.06
N THR A 71 21.27 17.88 5.09
CA THR A 71 22.65 18.08 4.67
C THR A 71 23.52 18.24 5.92
N LYS A 72 24.17 17.17 6.37
CA LYS A 72 25.38 17.30 7.20
C LYS A 72 26.48 17.78 6.26
N LEU A 73 26.55 19.09 6.13
CA LEU A 73 27.77 19.81 5.77
C LEU A 73 28.53 20.02 7.08
N TRP A 74 29.43 19.10 7.40
CA TRP A 74 30.62 19.34 8.21
C TRP A 74 31.66 18.29 7.81
#